data_AF-A0A931AQ61-F1
#
_entry.id   AF-A0A931AQ61-F1
#
_cell.length_a   1.000
_cell.length_b   1.000
_cell.length_c   1.000
_cell.angle_alpha   90.00
_cell.angle_beta   90.00
_cell.angle_gamma   90.00
#
_symmetry.space_group_name_H-M   'P 1'
#
loop_
_entity.id
_entity.type
_entity.pdbx_description
1 polymer ?
#
loop_
_entity_poly.entity_id
_entity_poly.type
_entity_poly.pdbx_seq_one_letter_code
_entity_poly.pdbx_strand_id
1 'polypeptide(L)'
;MVVSPGQYEMTWYPAPPPGAAAARDDGWLVLADESPYGTAVVLELARRGRRCLLVQSDRLDEPALRVLRYGAGPWLVVDLRALTGDREDREMAPPDLAEHRLARTATLVADLVAAGLGDRARTWWITRNAQPVSGSAAPVVVASAALWSLARTVRLEHPGLWGGLLDVGDDDPALVARCLVDELLATGPEDEVAYRAGHRFVARLTPA
;
A
#
# COMPACT_ATOMS: atom_id res chain seq x y z
N MET A 1 31.30 20.36 2.12
CA MET A 1 30.79 19.29 1.24
C MET A 1 30.05 19.99 0.12
N VAL A 2 30.65 20.03 -1.08
CA VAL A 2 30.08 20.74 -2.23
C VAL A 2 29.08 19.78 -2.87
N VAL A 3 27.79 20.07 -2.71
CA VAL A 3 26.70 19.33 -3.37
C VAL A 3 26.77 19.66 -4.87
N SER A 4 26.82 18.65 -5.73
CA SER A 4 26.81 18.88 -7.18
C SER A 4 25.42 19.36 -7.60
N PRO A 5 25.29 20.50 -8.31
CA PRO A 5 23.98 20.98 -8.75
C PRO A 5 23.29 19.92 -9.63
N GLY A 6 22.04 19.57 -9.30
CA GLY A 6 21.21 18.68 -10.11
C GLY A 6 21.21 17.20 -9.71
N GLN A 7 21.96 16.81 -8.68
CA GLN A 7 21.88 15.45 -8.12
C GLN A 7 20.99 15.43 -6.88
N TYR A 8 19.97 14.58 -6.90
CA TYR A 8 19.03 14.39 -5.80
C TYR A 8 18.74 12.90 -5.64
N GLU A 9 18.49 12.50 -4.41
CA GLU A 9 18.08 11.15 -4.04
C GLU A 9 16.83 11.17 -3.17
N MET A 10 16.13 10.04 -3.16
CA MET A 10 14.98 9.85 -2.27
C MET A 10 15.49 9.30 -0.94
N THR A 11 15.24 10.04 0.13
CA THR A 11 15.65 9.66 1.50
C THR A 11 14.44 9.56 2.41
N TRP A 12 14.49 8.59 3.33
CA TRP A 12 13.43 8.30 4.29
C TRP A 12 13.73 8.93 5.64
N TYR A 13 12.89 9.86 6.08
CA TYR A 13 13.06 10.56 7.35
C TYR A 13 12.10 10.05 8.41
N PRO A 14 12.54 9.84 9.67
CA PRO A 14 11.64 9.58 10.77
C PRO A 14 10.57 10.66 10.86
N ALA A 15 9.33 10.22 11.02
CA ALA A 15 8.17 11.10 11.15
C ALA A 15 7.41 10.76 12.44
N PRO A 16 6.74 11.75 13.06
CA PRO A 16 5.81 11.44 14.14
C PRO A 16 4.69 10.50 13.64
N PRO A 17 3.96 9.84 14.55
CA PRO A 17 2.75 9.10 14.20
C PRO A 17 1.80 9.92 13.33
N PRO A 18 0.96 9.27 12.52
CA PRO A 18 0.09 9.98 11.61
C PRO A 18 -0.90 10.85 12.39
N GLY A 19 -1.46 11.86 11.71
CA GLY A 19 -2.35 12.84 12.33
C GLY A 19 -3.63 12.24 12.92
N ALA A 20 -4.48 13.09 13.47
CA ALA A 20 -5.76 12.64 14.03
C ALA A 20 -6.60 11.88 12.99
N ALA A 21 -7.31 10.85 13.45
CA ALA A 21 -8.21 10.08 12.60
C ALA A 21 -9.31 10.99 12.03
N ALA A 22 -9.50 10.89 10.72
CA ALA A 22 -10.56 11.59 10.01
C ALA A 22 -11.92 10.96 10.35
N ALA A 23 -12.93 11.80 10.57
CA ALA A 23 -14.32 11.37 10.65
C ALA A 23 -14.89 11.04 9.26
N ARG A 24 -14.27 10.10 8.54
CA ARG A 24 -14.72 9.61 7.24
C ARG A 24 -15.59 8.38 7.43
N ASP A 25 -16.62 8.25 6.61
CA ASP A 25 -17.46 7.05 6.53
C ASP A 25 -17.20 6.31 5.21
N ASP A 26 -15.91 6.17 4.88
CA ASP A 26 -15.47 5.48 3.67
C ASP A 26 -15.75 3.98 3.82
N GLY A 27 -16.23 3.34 2.75
CA GLY A 27 -16.29 1.88 2.67
C GLY A 27 -14.90 1.29 2.51
N TRP A 28 -14.63 0.12 3.09
CA TRP A 28 -13.31 -0.53 3.01
C TRP A 28 -13.37 -1.80 2.17
N LEU A 29 -12.40 -1.96 1.27
CA LEU A 29 -12.11 -3.22 0.60
C LEU A 29 -10.65 -3.59 0.91
N VAL A 30 -10.44 -4.78 1.43
CA VAL A 30 -9.10 -5.35 1.63
C VAL A 30 -8.90 -6.44 0.59
N LEU A 31 -7.93 -6.26 -0.29
CA LEU A 31 -7.52 -7.26 -1.28
C LEU A 31 -6.23 -7.89 -0.78
N ALA A 32 -6.26 -9.19 -0.51
CA ALA A 32 -5.15 -9.91 0.08
C ALA A 32 -5.06 -11.33 -0.49
N ASP A 33 -3.93 -11.98 -0.26
CA ASP A 33 -3.83 -13.43 -0.46
C ASP A 33 -4.21 -14.16 0.84
N GLU A 34 -3.94 -15.46 0.94
CA GLU A 34 -4.16 -16.26 2.17
C GLU A 34 -3.18 -15.95 3.33
N SER A 35 -2.44 -14.84 3.23
CA SER A 35 -1.49 -14.41 4.26
C SER A 35 -2.18 -13.89 5.53
N PRO A 36 -1.50 -13.95 6.70
CA PRO A 36 -2.07 -13.47 7.96
C PRO A 36 -2.31 -11.96 8.00
N TYR A 37 -1.73 -11.18 7.08
CA TYR A 37 -1.88 -9.72 7.04
C TYR A 37 -3.31 -9.29 6.68
N GLY A 38 -3.96 -9.97 5.74
CA GLY A 38 -5.34 -9.66 5.37
C GLY A 38 -6.29 -9.78 6.56
N THR A 39 -6.22 -10.92 7.26
CA THR A 39 -7.01 -11.17 8.47
C THR A 39 -6.69 -10.16 9.58
N ALA A 40 -5.42 -9.84 9.80
CA ALA A 40 -5.02 -8.88 10.82
C ALA A 40 -5.60 -7.48 10.57
N VAL A 41 -5.58 -7.02 9.31
CA VAL A 41 -6.15 -5.72 8.91
C VAL A 41 -7.67 -5.69 9.07
N VAL A 42 -8.36 -6.76 8.67
CA VAL A 42 -9.82 -6.90 8.84
C VAL A 42 -10.21 -6.84 10.32
N LEU A 43 -9.48 -7.56 11.18
CA LEU A 43 -9.72 -7.54 12.62
C LEU A 43 -9.46 -6.16 13.23
N GLU A 44 -8.39 -5.47 12.82
CA GLU A 44 -8.09 -4.13 13.30
C GLU A 44 -9.15 -3.11 12.86
N LEU A 45 -9.62 -3.18 11.61
CA LEU A 45 -10.72 -2.35 11.14
C LEU A 45 -12.00 -2.59 11.95
N ALA A 46 -12.34 -3.86 12.22
CA ALA A 46 -13.50 -4.21 13.03
C ALA A 46 -13.40 -3.68 14.46
N ARG A 47 -12.20 -3.73 15.09
CA ARG A 47 -11.96 -3.14 16.43
C ARG A 47 -12.21 -1.62 16.46
N ARG A 48 -12.02 -0.95 15.32
CA ARG A 48 -12.31 0.49 15.15
C ARG A 48 -13.72 0.78 14.64
N GLY A 49 -14.61 -0.21 14.68
CA GLY A 49 -16.00 -0.08 14.24
C GLY A 49 -16.17 0.08 12.73
N ARG A 50 -15.15 -0.27 11.94
CA ARG A 50 -15.20 -0.21 10.48
C ARG A 50 -15.61 -1.57 9.92
N ARG A 51 -16.50 -1.55 8.92
CA ARG A 51 -16.83 -2.73 8.12
C ARG A 51 -15.97 -2.73 6.87
N CYS A 52 -15.50 -3.91 6.48
CA CYS A 52 -14.71 -4.09 5.27
C CYS A 52 -15.16 -5.33 4.50
N LEU A 53 -15.05 -5.26 3.17
CA LEU A 53 -15.11 -6.41 2.28
C LEU A 53 -13.70 -6.99 2.13
N LEU A 54 -13.48 -8.23 2.57
CA LEU A 54 -12.24 -8.95 2.30
C LEU A 54 -12.40 -9.73 1.00
N VAL A 55 -11.47 -9.54 0.06
CA VAL A 55 -11.35 -10.31 -1.18
C VAL A 55 -10.03 -11.07 -1.11
N GLN A 56 -10.10 -12.41 -1.05
CA GLN A 56 -8.93 -13.29 -1.07
C GLN A 56 -8.75 -13.89 -2.45
N SER A 57 -8.28 -13.09 -3.40
CA SER A 57 -8.15 -13.47 -4.80
C SER A 57 -7.11 -12.62 -5.53
N ASP A 58 -6.60 -13.13 -6.65
CA ASP A 58 -5.69 -12.39 -7.52
C ASP A 58 -6.33 -11.23 -8.24
N ARG A 59 -7.66 -11.19 -8.34
CA ARG A 59 -8.43 -10.21 -9.08
C ARG A 59 -9.65 -9.75 -8.30
N LEU A 60 -10.21 -8.59 -8.66
CA LEU A 60 -11.53 -8.21 -8.20
C LEU A 60 -12.57 -8.98 -9.02
N ASP A 61 -13.38 -9.78 -8.33
CA ASP A 61 -14.49 -10.48 -8.97
C ASP A 61 -15.71 -9.57 -9.15
N GLU A 62 -16.65 -9.99 -10.00
CA GLU A 62 -17.86 -9.20 -10.25
C GLU A 62 -18.70 -8.94 -8.99
N PRO A 63 -18.84 -9.89 -8.02
CA PRO A 63 -19.45 -9.59 -6.73
C PRO A 63 -18.80 -8.40 -5.99
N ALA A 64 -17.46 -8.33 -5.91
CA ALA A 64 -16.76 -7.22 -5.30
C ALA A 64 -16.96 -5.92 -6.09
N LEU A 65 -16.81 -5.96 -7.43
CA LEU A 65 -17.03 -4.79 -8.28
C LEU A 65 -18.45 -4.24 -8.16
N ARG A 66 -19.46 -5.10 -8.07
CA ARG A 66 -20.86 -4.70 -7.84
C ARG A 66 -21.03 -3.99 -6.50
N VAL A 67 -20.41 -4.49 -5.43
CA VAL A 67 -20.43 -3.82 -4.11
C VAL A 67 -19.79 -2.44 -4.22
N LEU A 68 -18.64 -2.31 -4.88
CA LEU A 68 -17.98 -1.02 -5.06
C LEU A 68 -18.84 -0.02 -5.86
N ARG A 69 -19.46 -0.48 -6.96
CA ARG A 69 -20.30 0.36 -7.85
C ARG A 69 -21.54 0.90 -7.13
N TYR A 70 -22.29 0.02 -6.46
CA TYR A 70 -23.63 0.33 -5.96
C TYR A 70 -23.71 0.54 -4.44
N GLY A 71 -22.67 0.21 -3.69
CA GLY A 71 -22.61 0.46 -2.24
C GLY A 71 -22.40 1.94 -1.90
N ALA A 72 -22.67 2.28 -0.64
CA ALA A 72 -22.42 3.61 -0.09
C ALA A 72 -20.90 3.87 -0.03
N GLY A 73 -20.41 4.64 -1.00
CA GLY A 73 -19.02 5.09 -1.09
C GLY A 73 -18.86 6.55 -0.66
N PRO A 74 -17.63 7.09 -0.66
CA PRO A 74 -16.44 6.59 -1.36
C PRO A 74 -15.78 5.38 -0.69
N TRP A 75 -14.91 4.68 -1.42
CA TRP A 75 -14.20 3.48 -1.00
C TRP A 75 -12.70 3.72 -0.82
N LEU A 76 -12.14 3.03 0.17
CA LEU A 76 -10.72 2.81 0.34
C LEU A 76 -10.39 1.34 0.03
N VAL A 77 -9.64 1.13 -1.03
CA VAL A 77 -9.11 -0.17 -1.44
C VAL A 77 -7.72 -0.32 -0.86
N VAL A 78 -7.46 -1.41 -0.14
CA VAL A 78 -6.17 -1.73 0.46
C VAL A 78 -5.62 -2.98 -0.20
N ASP A 79 -4.61 -2.81 -1.04
CA ASP A 79 -3.98 -3.91 -1.76
C ASP A 79 -2.77 -4.44 -0.98
N LEU A 80 -2.97 -5.57 -0.31
CA LEU A 80 -1.99 -6.29 0.50
C LEU A 80 -1.32 -7.43 -0.28
N ARG A 81 -1.64 -7.62 -1.56
CA ARG A 81 -1.14 -8.75 -2.36
C ARG A 81 0.39 -8.70 -2.55
N ALA A 82 1.02 -7.54 -2.34
CA ALA A 82 2.47 -7.42 -2.36
C ALA A 82 3.14 -7.73 -1.00
N LEU A 83 2.37 -8.13 0.03
CA LEU A 83 2.90 -8.60 1.31
C LEU A 83 3.16 -10.10 1.36
N THR A 84 2.78 -10.84 0.32
CA THR A 84 3.05 -12.28 0.25
C THR A 84 4.46 -12.59 -0.22
N GLY A 85 4.92 -13.79 0.08
CA GLY A 85 6.26 -14.26 -0.24
C GLY A 85 7.07 -14.61 1.01
N ASP A 86 7.64 -15.81 1.00
CA ASP A 86 8.44 -16.35 2.10
C ASP A 86 9.87 -15.79 2.04
N ARG A 87 10.67 -16.06 3.08
CA ARG A 87 12.08 -15.61 3.14
C ARG A 87 12.91 -16.09 1.95
N GLU A 88 12.52 -17.18 1.29
CA GLU A 88 13.21 -17.75 0.12
C GLU A 88 13.01 -16.93 -1.17
N ASP A 89 11.92 -16.16 -1.29
CA ASP A 89 11.71 -15.22 -2.41
C ASP A 89 12.69 -14.03 -2.39
N ARG A 90 13.49 -13.89 -1.32
CA ARG A 90 14.35 -12.72 -1.08
C ARG A 90 15.75 -12.84 -1.68
N GLU A 91 16.25 -14.06 -1.86
CA GLU A 91 17.61 -14.31 -2.37
C GLU A 91 17.62 -14.64 -3.87
N MET A 92 16.52 -15.18 -4.39
CA MET A 92 16.27 -15.44 -5.81
C MET A 92 14.79 -15.20 -6.09
N ALA A 93 14.31 -13.96 -6.03
CA ALA A 93 12.98 -13.66 -6.57
C ALA A 93 13.02 -14.06 -8.06
N PRO A 94 12.26 -15.08 -8.49
CA PRO A 94 12.30 -15.44 -9.89
C PRO A 94 11.71 -14.25 -10.69
N PRO A 95 12.20 -13.96 -11.91
CA PRO A 95 11.78 -12.78 -12.68
C PRO A 95 10.27 -12.66 -12.85
N ASP A 96 9.58 -13.80 -12.82
CA ASP A 96 8.13 -13.93 -12.85
C ASP A 96 7.41 -13.30 -11.65
N LEU A 97 8.03 -13.20 -10.45
CA LEU A 97 7.37 -12.64 -9.27
C LEU A 97 7.14 -11.13 -9.42
N ALA A 98 8.13 -10.41 -9.95
CA ALA A 98 8.00 -8.98 -10.23
C ALA A 98 6.95 -8.74 -11.32
N GLU A 99 7.02 -9.51 -12.40
CA GLU A 99 6.04 -9.47 -13.50
C GLU A 99 4.63 -9.76 -13.00
N HIS A 100 4.45 -10.80 -12.20
CA HIS A 100 3.16 -11.20 -11.64
C HIS A 100 2.56 -10.11 -10.73
N ARG A 101 3.36 -9.48 -9.86
CA ARG A 101 2.90 -8.37 -9.01
C ARG A 101 2.49 -7.16 -9.82
N LEU A 102 3.28 -6.80 -10.82
CA LEU A 102 2.97 -5.71 -11.74
C LEU A 102 1.68 -5.99 -12.52
N ALA A 103 1.54 -7.20 -13.08
CA ALA A 103 0.36 -7.62 -13.81
C ALA A 103 -0.89 -7.55 -12.93
N ARG A 104 -0.84 -8.08 -11.70
CA ARG A 104 -1.96 -8.01 -10.74
C ARG A 104 -2.34 -6.60 -10.33
N THR A 105 -1.35 -5.70 -10.22
CA THR A 105 -1.58 -4.28 -9.91
C THR A 105 -2.20 -3.57 -11.12
N ALA A 106 -1.66 -3.79 -12.32
CA ALA A 106 -2.19 -3.22 -13.55
C ALA A 106 -3.62 -3.69 -13.84
N THR A 107 -3.92 -4.98 -13.64
CA THR A 107 -5.27 -5.53 -13.77
C THR A 107 -6.23 -4.90 -12.75
N LEU A 108 -5.82 -4.74 -11.48
CA LEU A 108 -6.65 -4.05 -10.48
C LEU A 108 -7.01 -2.63 -10.93
N VAL A 109 -6.03 -1.86 -11.41
CA VAL A 109 -6.27 -0.51 -11.92
C VAL A 109 -7.23 -0.55 -13.12
N ALA A 110 -6.98 -1.43 -14.09
CA ALA A 110 -7.82 -1.59 -15.28
C ALA A 110 -9.27 -1.95 -14.91
N ASP A 111 -9.47 -2.87 -13.96
CA ASP A 111 -10.79 -3.30 -13.49
C ASP A 111 -11.54 -2.13 -12.82
N LEU A 112 -10.87 -1.37 -11.94
CA LEU A 112 -11.46 -0.20 -11.28
C LEU A 112 -11.83 0.90 -12.28
N VAL A 113 -10.96 1.18 -13.25
CA VAL A 113 -11.22 2.17 -14.31
C VAL A 113 -12.37 1.72 -15.21
N ALA A 114 -12.34 0.48 -15.71
CA ALA A 114 -13.40 -0.07 -16.55
C ALA A 114 -14.76 -0.13 -15.83
N ALA A 115 -14.74 -0.28 -14.50
CA ALA A 115 -15.91 -0.23 -13.65
C ALA A 115 -16.46 1.18 -13.36
N GLY A 116 -15.80 2.25 -13.83
CA GLY A 116 -16.18 3.63 -13.54
C GLY A 116 -15.92 4.05 -12.09
N LEU A 117 -14.98 3.40 -11.40
CA LEU A 117 -14.65 3.65 -10.00
C LEU A 117 -13.48 4.62 -9.81
N GLY A 118 -13.02 5.25 -10.90
CA GLY A 118 -11.85 6.13 -10.96
C GLY A 118 -11.79 7.19 -9.86
N ASP A 119 -12.92 7.81 -9.49
CA ASP A 119 -12.97 8.87 -8.47
C ASP A 119 -13.60 8.41 -7.14
N ARG A 120 -13.89 7.12 -7.03
CA ARG A 120 -14.64 6.54 -5.90
C ARG A 120 -13.90 5.45 -5.15
N ALA A 121 -12.79 4.93 -5.68
CA ALA A 121 -12.04 3.84 -5.07
C ALA A 121 -10.56 4.20 -4.91
N ARG A 122 -10.27 5.08 -3.94
CA ARG A 122 -8.87 5.42 -3.62
C ARG A 122 -8.16 4.17 -3.16
N THR A 123 -7.01 3.87 -3.75
CA THR A 123 -6.28 2.64 -3.57
C THR A 123 -4.96 2.91 -2.86
N TRP A 124 -4.71 2.17 -1.79
CA TRP A 124 -3.41 2.10 -1.13
C TRP A 124 -2.73 0.79 -1.49
N TRP A 125 -1.49 0.87 -1.96
CA TRP A 125 -0.68 -0.31 -2.29
C TRP A 125 0.36 -0.55 -1.22
N ILE A 126 0.33 -1.74 -0.62
CA ILE A 126 1.14 -2.06 0.54
C ILE A 126 2.22 -3.07 0.16
N THR A 127 3.48 -2.67 0.34
CA THR A 127 4.64 -3.50 0.03
C THR A 127 5.40 -3.89 1.31
N ARG A 128 6.26 -4.92 1.22
CA ARG A 128 7.18 -5.31 2.29
C ARG A 128 8.62 -5.14 1.83
N ASN A 129 9.43 -4.43 2.63
CA ASN A 129 10.86 -4.17 2.40
C ASN A 129 11.17 -3.72 0.96
N ALA A 130 10.27 -3.01 0.28
CA ALA A 130 10.51 -2.49 -1.06
C ALA A 130 11.37 -1.22 -1.05
N GLN A 131 11.49 -0.57 0.11
CA GLN A 131 12.17 0.70 0.25
C GLN A 131 13.39 0.63 1.19
N PRO A 132 14.52 1.27 0.84
CA PRO A 132 15.74 1.29 1.64
C PRO A 132 15.60 2.31 2.79
N VAL A 133 14.79 1.96 3.79
CA VAL A 133 14.59 2.78 4.99
C VAL A 133 15.73 2.51 5.98
N SER A 134 16.41 3.59 6.41
CA SER A 134 17.50 3.51 7.37
C SER A 134 17.07 2.83 8.68
N GLY A 135 17.93 1.97 9.24
CA GLY A 135 17.64 1.20 10.46
C GLY A 135 17.01 -0.19 10.21
N SER A 136 16.70 -0.53 8.96
CA SER A 136 16.35 -1.90 8.57
C SER A 136 17.60 -2.70 8.21
N ALA A 137 17.77 -3.87 8.84
CA ALA A 137 18.81 -4.84 8.45
C ALA A 137 18.34 -5.77 7.30
N ALA A 138 17.04 -5.74 6.96
CA ALA A 138 16.49 -6.59 5.91
C ALA A 138 16.85 -6.05 4.51
N PRO A 139 17.21 -6.94 3.56
CA PRO A 139 17.49 -6.55 2.18
C PRO A 139 16.23 -6.03 1.48
N VAL A 140 16.44 -5.15 0.48
CA VAL A 140 15.35 -4.62 -0.34
C VAL A 140 14.80 -5.70 -1.26
N VAL A 141 13.48 -5.88 -1.26
CA VAL A 141 12.76 -6.78 -2.17
C VAL A 141 12.53 -6.05 -3.49
N VAL A 142 13.48 -6.19 -4.41
CA VAL A 142 13.50 -5.49 -5.71
C VAL A 142 12.22 -5.73 -6.52
N ALA A 143 11.66 -6.95 -6.47
CA ALA A 143 10.41 -7.29 -7.15
C ALA A 143 9.23 -6.39 -6.75
N SER A 144 9.21 -5.89 -5.51
CA SER A 144 8.17 -4.99 -5.00
C SER A 144 8.50 -3.51 -5.24
N ALA A 145 9.77 -3.16 -5.55
CA ALA A 145 10.16 -1.80 -5.88
C ALA A 145 9.57 -1.33 -7.22
N ALA A 146 9.42 -2.24 -8.19
CA ALA A 146 8.79 -1.90 -9.48
C ALA A 146 7.32 -1.48 -9.33
N LEU A 147 6.62 -2.01 -8.33
CA LEU A 147 5.24 -1.63 -8.00
C LEU A 147 5.14 -0.15 -7.65
N TRP A 148 6.13 0.40 -6.92
CA TRP A 148 6.16 1.82 -6.57
C TRP A 148 6.19 2.71 -7.80
N SER A 149 6.96 2.35 -8.83
CA SER A 149 6.99 3.09 -10.09
C SER A 149 5.64 3.03 -10.81
N LEU A 150 5.01 1.86 -10.88
CA LEU A 150 3.68 1.70 -11.48
C LEU A 150 2.62 2.52 -10.74
N ALA A 151 2.58 2.44 -9.41
CA ALA A 151 1.61 3.19 -8.60
C ALA A 151 1.82 4.71 -8.73
N ARG A 152 3.07 5.19 -8.83
CA ARG A 152 3.35 6.60 -9.13
C ARG A 152 2.87 7.02 -10.52
N THR A 153 2.87 6.12 -11.51
CA THR A 153 2.21 6.37 -12.81
C THR A 153 0.70 6.48 -12.65
N VAL A 154 0.07 5.59 -11.86
CA VAL A 154 -1.37 5.66 -11.55
C VAL A 154 -1.73 6.99 -10.89
N ARG A 155 -0.87 7.55 -10.01
CA ARG A 155 -1.06 8.89 -9.44
C ARG A 155 -1.24 9.97 -10.51
N LEU A 156 -0.50 9.87 -11.62
CA LEU A 156 -0.52 10.86 -12.70
C LEU A 156 -1.67 10.61 -13.69
N GLU A 157 -1.93 9.35 -14.05
CA GLU A 157 -2.93 8.99 -15.08
C GLU A 157 -4.35 8.87 -14.52
N HIS A 158 -4.49 8.44 -13.27
CA HIS A 158 -5.75 8.18 -12.59
C HIS A 158 -5.73 8.76 -11.16
N PRO A 159 -5.64 10.09 -10.98
CA PRO A 159 -5.46 10.70 -9.66
C PRO A 159 -6.59 10.40 -8.67
N GLY A 160 -7.82 10.13 -9.14
CA GLY A 160 -8.93 9.72 -8.26
C GLY A 160 -8.75 8.35 -7.60
N LEU A 161 -7.94 7.46 -8.20
CA LEU A 161 -7.59 6.15 -7.64
C LEU A 161 -6.41 6.23 -6.68
N TRP A 162 -5.69 7.34 -6.63
CA TRP A 162 -4.52 7.48 -5.77
C TRP A 162 -4.94 7.63 -4.30
N GLY A 163 -4.61 6.62 -3.51
CA GLY A 163 -4.64 6.68 -2.04
C GLY A 163 -3.25 6.89 -1.47
N GLY A 164 -2.29 6.04 -1.86
CA GLY A 164 -0.90 6.14 -1.45
C GLY A 164 -0.13 4.82 -1.54
N LEU A 165 1.17 4.88 -1.24
CA LEU A 165 2.07 3.74 -1.08
C LEU A 165 2.51 3.63 0.38
N LEU A 166 2.51 2.40 0.89
CA LEU A 166 3.02 2.12 2.23
C LEU A 166 3.92 0.90 2.22
N ASP A 167 5.18 1.05 2.67
CA ASP A 167 6.12 -0.06 2.77
C ASP A 167 6.38 -0.47 4.23
N VAL A 168 6.17 -1.74 4.56
CA VAL A 168 6.39 -2.29 5.92
C VAL A 168 7.66 -3.13 6.01
N GLY A 169 8.16 -3.30 7.24
CA GLY A 169 9.25 -4.23 7.54
C GLY A 169 8.80 -5.69 7.67
N ASP A 170 9.68 -6.52 8.23
CA ASP A 170 9.40 -7.90 8.67
C ASP A 170 8.63 -7.97 10.00
N ASP A 171 7.82 -6.95 10.26
CA ASP A 171 7.08 -6.78 11.49
C ASP A 171 5.93 -7.79 11.58
N ASP A 172 5.48 -8.10 12.80
CA ASP A 172 4.37 -9.02 12.99
C ASP A 172 3.07 -8.48 12.34
N PRO A 173 2.20 -9.35 11.82
CA PRO A 173 0.98 -8.92 11.13
C PRO A 173 0.07 -8.01 11.95
N ALA A 174 0.03 -8.15 13.28
CA ALA A 174 -0.82 -7.32 14.13
C ALA A 174 -0.25 -5.91 14.28
N LEU A 175 1.07 -5.75 14.39
CA LEU A 175 1.73 -4.45 14.37
C LEU A 175 1.56 -3.76 13.02
N VAL A 176 1.76 -4.50 11.92
CA VAL A 176 1.52 -3.99 10.56
C VAL A 176 0.09 -3.50 10.41
N ALA A 177 -0.90 -4.30 10.83
CA ALA A 177 -2.31 -3.92 10.74
C ALA A 177 -2.62 -2.65 11.52
N ARG A 178 -2.10 -2.50 12.75
CA ARG A 178 -2.30 -1.27 13.54
C ARG A 178 -1.72 -0.04 12.83
N CYS A 179 -0.46 -0.11 12.42
CA CYS A 179 0.21 1.01 11.74
C CYS A 179 -0.49 1.40 10.44
N LEU A 180 -0.88 0.39 9.65
CA LEU A 180 -1.61 0.59 8.40
C LEU A 180 -2.96 1.25 8.63
N VAL A 181 -3.77 0.75 9.56
CA VAL A 181 -5.10 1.30 9.82
C VAL A 181 -5.00 2.69 10.47
N ASP A 182 -3.98 2.96 11.30
CA ASP A 182 -3.68 4.31 11.78
C ASP A 182 -3.40 5.28 10.64
N GLU A 183 -2.51 4.91 9.71
CA GLU A 183 -2.16 5.75 8.57
C GLU A 183 -3.37 6.06 7.68
N LEU A 184 -4.13 5.03 7.30
CA LEU A 184 -5.22 5.14 6.35
C LEU A 184 -6.45 5.87 6.94
N LEU A 185 -6.59 5.91 8.26
CA LEU A 185 -7.62 6.70 8.93
C LEU A 185 -7.18 8.15 9.16
N ALA A 186 -5.89 8.43 9.22
CA ALA A 186 -5.39 9.76 9.56
C ALA A 186 -5.65 10.78 8.44
N THR A 187 -5.79 12.04 8.84
CA THR A 187 -5.62 13.15 7.89
C THR A 187 -4.14 13.51 7.80
N GLY A 188 -3.59 13.54 6.59
CA GLY A 188 -2.22 13.97 6.36
C GLY A 188 -1.94 14.22 4.88
N PRO A 189 -0.87 14.96 4.57
CA PRO A 189 -0.43 15.19 3.20
C PRO A 189 0.43 14.03 2.65
N GLU A 190 0.85 13.11 3.51
CA GLU A 190 1.79 12.05 3.15
C GLU A 190 1.06 10.90 2.47
N ASP A 191 1.48 10.57 1.26
CA ASP A 191 0.93 9.50 0.42
C ASP A 191 1.99 8.46 0.06
N GLU A 192 3.21 8.61 0.54
CA GLU A 192 4.32 7.66 0.40
C GLU A 192 5.02 7.50 1.76
N VAL A 193 4.70 6.40 2.45
CA VAL A 193 5.05 6.17 3.86
C VAL A 193 5.76 4.83 4.02
N ALA A 194 6.60 4.71 5.04
CA ALA A 194 7.15 3.42 5.43
C ALA A 194 7.09 3.21 6.95
N TYR A 195 6.97 1.95 7.35
CA TYR A 195 7.00 1.54 8.76
C TYR A 195 8.08 0.49 9.00
N ARG A 196 8.87 0.65 10.06
CA ARG A 196 9.87 -0.32 10.53
C ARG A 196 9.79 -0.45 12.04
N ALA A 197 9.49 -1.65 12.56
CA ALA A 197 9.32 -1.87 14.00
C ALA A 197 8.35 -0.85 14.64
N GLY A 198 7.28 -0.50 13.92
CA GLY A 198 6.28 0.50 14.33
C GLY A 198 6.70 1.97 14.20
N HIS A 199 7.93 2.26 13.76
CA HIS A 199 8.38 3.63 13.52
C HIS A 199 8.01 4.06 12.11
N ARG A 200 7.41 5.25 12.00
CA ARG A 200 6.95 5.85 10.74
C ARG A 200 8.05 6.65 10.07
N PHE A 201 8.14 6.55 8.75
CA PHE A 201 9.06 7.30 7.91
C PHE A 201 8.32 7.86 6.69
N VAL A 202 8.78 9.00 6.19
CA VAL A 202 8.23 9.65 4.99
C VAL A 202 9.31 9.90 3.95
N ALA A 203 8.94 9.79 2.69
CA ALA A 203 9.83 9.98 1.55
C ALA A 203 10.07 11.47 1.28
N ARG A 204 11.34 11.87 1.09
CA ARG A 204 11.72 13.25 0.71
C ARG A 204 12.82 13.21 -0.33
N LEU A 205 12.74 14.12 -1.29
CA LEU A 205 13.82 14.37 -2.23
C LEU A 205 14.86 15.28 -1.57
N THR A 206 16.10 14.81 -1.45
CA THR A 206 17.21 15.61 -0.90
C THR A 206 18.40 15.62 -1.84
N PRO A 207 19.25 16.67 -1.81
CA PRO A 207 20.44 16.68 -2.64
C PRO A 207 21.38 15.52 -2.28
N ALA A 208 21.97 14.90 -3.30
CA ALA A 208 22.93 13.80 -3.14
C ALA A 208 24.38 14.29 -2.95
#